data_AF-A0A7W7WU39-F1
#
_entry.id   AF-A0A7W7WU39-F1
#
_cell.length_a   1.000
_cell.length_b   1.000
_cell.length_c   1.000
_cell.angle_alpha   90.00
_cell.angle_beta   90.00
_cell.angle_gamma   90.00
#
_symmetry.space_group_name_H-M   'P 1'
#
loop_
_entity.id
_entity.type
_entity.pdbx_description
1 polymer ?
#
loop_
_entity_poly.entity_id
_entity_poly.type
_entity_poly.pdbx_seq_one_letter_code
_entity_poly.pdbx_strand_id
1 'polypeptide(L)'
;MDTRSIETIQRNRRITWGGGLSIGIGLIGLPLVLFGVWPGLDHSPWNANTLVLALGVALCTVSYILGRISVAAVTHNRVAPPTRRPFVVAGVAFAVAVLCLLITLAS
;
A
#
# COMPACT_ATOMS: atom_id res chain seq x y z
N MET A 1 26.41 21.91 10.62
CA MET A 1 25.15 21.50 9.96
C MET A 1 24.05 21.54 11.00
N ASP A 2 23.13 22.51 10.90
CA ASP A 2 22.05 22.66 11.86
C ASP A 2 21.04 21.51 11.76
N THR A 3 20.90 20.76 12.84
CA THR A 3 20.01 19.59 12.98
C THR A 3 18.56 19.90 12.58
N ARG A 4 18.12 21.15 12.80
CA ARG A 4 16.78 21.64 12.43
C ARG A 4 16.53 21.68 10.92
N SER A 5 17.57 21.92 10.11
CA SER A 5 17.44 21.94 8.65
C SER A 5 17.24 20.52 8.09
N ILE A 6 17.94 19.53 8.66
CA ILE A 6 17.86 18.12 8.27
C ILE A 6 16.46 17.55 8.56
N GLU A 7 15.89 17.85 9.73
CA GLU A 7 14.55 17.40 10.10
C GLU A 7 13.47 17.97 9.16
N THR A 8 13.60 19.25 8.79
CA THR A 8 12.65 19.91 7.88
C THR A 8 12.73 19.32 6.47
N ILE A 9 13.94 19.02 5.97
CA ILE A 9 14.16 18.37 4.67
C ILE A 9 13.57 16.96 4.66
N GLN A 10 13.83 16.16 5.71
CA GLN A 10 13.27 14.81 5.86
C GLN A 10 11.74 14.82 5.90
N ARG A 11 11.15 15.80 6.60
CA ARG A 11 9.70 15.99 6.68
C ARG A 11 9.10 16.31 5.31
N ASN A 12 9.63 17.31 4.60
CA ASN A 12 9.13 17.66 3.27
C ASN A 12 9.23 16.49 2.30
N ARG A 13 10.32 15.71 2.36
CA ARG A 13 10.48 14.51 1.53
C ARG A 13 9.38 13.48 1.82
N ARG A 14 9.03 13.22 3.09
CA ARG A 14 7.96 12.29 3.47
C ARG A 14 6.58 12.77 3.04
N ILE A 15 6.33 14.08 3.08
CA ILE A 15 5.05 14.66 2.64
C ILE A 15 4.91 14.51 1.12
N THR A 16 5.90 14.98 0.36
CA THR A 16 5.85 14.99 -1.10
C THR A 16 5.89 13.57 -1.68
N TRP A 17 6.85 12.75 -1.27
CA TRP A 17 6.98 11.39 -1.80
C TRP A 17 5.97 10.43 -1.19
N GLY A 18 5.74 10.48 0.13
CA GLY A 18 4.73 9.64 0.77
C GLY A 18 3.33 9.96 0.28
N GLY A 19 3.00 11.25 0.12
CA GLY A 19 1.71 11.69 -0.43
C GLY A 19 1.55 11.28 -1.89
N GLY A 20 2.50 11.66 -2.75
CA GLY A 20 2.45 11.35 -4.18
C GLY A 20 2.40 9.85 -4.47
N LEU A 21 3.26 9.06 -3.82
CA LEU A 21 3.27 7.61 -3.99
C LEU A 21 2.02 6.94 -3.40
N SER A 22 1.47 7.47 -2.30
CA SER A 22 0.21 6.94 -1.76
C SER A 22 -0.93 7.06 -2.76
N ILE A 23 -1.10 8.22 -3.38
CA ILE A 23 -2.16 8.46 -4.35
C ILE A 23 -1.90 7.64 -5.61
N GLY A 24 -0.67 7.68 -6.15
CA GLY A 24 -0.32 6.96 -7.38
C GLY A 24 -0.52 5.45 -7.26
N ILE A 25 -0.01 4.84 -6.19
CA ILE A 25 -0.15 3.39 -5.97
C ILE A 25 -1.62 3.04 -5.67
N GLY A 26 -2.34 3.90 -4.95
CA GLY A 26 -3.76 3.70 -4.65
C GLY A 26 -4.63 3.71 -5.90
N LEU A 27 -4.35 4.63 -6.83
CA LEU A 27 -5.05 4.73 -8.12
C LEU A 27 -4.82 3.53 -9.04
N ILE A 28 -3.74 2.77 -8.83
CA ILE A 28 -3.47 1.52 -9.58
C ILE A 28 -4.10 0.33 -8.84
N GLY A 29 -3.92 0.25 -7.52
CA GLY A 29 -4.42 -0.88 -6.72
C GLY A 29 -5.94 -0.97 -6.67
N LEU A 30 -6.63 0.17 -6.52
CA LEU A 30 -8.07 0.19 -6.28
C LEU A 30 -8.88 -0.33 -7.49
N PRO A 31 -8.57 0.06 -8.74
CA PRO A 31 -9.17 -0.57 -9.91
C PRO A 31 -8.91 -2.08 -9.99
N LEU A 32 -7.70 -2.57 -9.67
CA LEU A 32 -7.40 -4.00 -9.71
C LEU A 32 -8.23 -4.80 -8.69
N VAL A 33 -8.46 -4.25 -7.50
CA VAL A 33 -9.38 -4.85 -6.53
C VAL A 33 -10.79 -4.91 -7.10
N LEU A 34 -11.28 -3.80 -7.68
CA LEU A 34 -12.61 -3.75 -8.29
C LEU A 34 -12.74 -4.77 -9.41
N PHE A 35 -11.78 -4.85 -10.34
CA PHE A 35 -11.76 -5.86 -11.40
C PHE A 35 -11.79 -7.29 -10.83
N GLY A 36 -11.06 -7.57 -9.75
CA GLY A 36 -10.98 -8.89 -9.15
C GLY A 36 -12.26 -9.37 -8.44
N VAL A 37 -13.16 -8.46 -8.04
CA VAL A 37 -14.40 -8.78 -7.29
C VAL A 37 -15.68 -8.38 -8.02
N TRP A 38 -15.58 -7.72 -9.17
CA TRP A 38 -16.75 -7.17 -9.85
C TRP A 38 -17.64 -8.29 -10.41
N PRO A 39 -18.91 -8.38 -10.01
CA PRO A 39 -19.77 -9.50 -10.37
C PRO A 39 -20.12 -9.58 -11.87
N GLY A 40 -19.90 -8.49 -12.61
CA GLY A 40 -20.13 -8.44 -14.05
C GLY A 40 -18.94 -8.89 -14.91
N LEU A 41 -17.85 -9.37 -14.32
CA LEU A 41 -16.67 -9.85 -15.06
C LEU A 41 -16.55 -11.35 -14.98
N ASP A 42 -16.13 -11.96 -16.09
CA ASP A 42 -15.71 -13.36 -16.08
C ASP A 42 -14.36 -13.47 -15.34
N HIS A 43 -14.34 -14.25 -14.27
CA HIS A 43 -13.18 -14.45 -13.43
C HIS A 43 -12.38 -15.71 -13.81
N SER A 44 -12.71 -16.34 -14.92
CA SER A 44 -11.94 -17.46 -15.46
C SER A 44 -10.73 -16.96 -16.28
N PRO A 45 -9.54 -17.57 -16.14
CA PRO A 45 -9.17 -18.59 -15.16
C PRO A 45 -8.97 -18.02 -13.76
N TRP A 46 -9.50 -18.74 -12.76
CA TRP A 46 -9.56 -18.32 -11.36
C TRP A 46 -8.19 -17.94 -10.77
N ASN A 47 -7.14 -18.65 -11.14
CA ASN A 47 -5.78 -18.39 -10.64
C ASN A 47 -5.30 -16.99 -11.04
N ALA A 48 -5.56 -16.56 -12.28
CA ALA A 48 -5.18 -15.23 -12.76
C ALA A 48 -5.98 -14.13 -12.06
N ASN A 49 -7.30 -14.31 -11.90
CA ASN A 49 -8.14 -13.36 -11.17
C ASN A 49 -7.70 -13.20 -9.71
N THR A 50 -7.34 -14.31 -9.05
CA THR A 50 -6.85 -14.31 -7.67
C THR A 50 -5.54 -13.54 -7.53
N LEU A 51 -4.62 -13.68 -8.48
CA LEU A 51 -3.36 -12.91 -8.51
C LEU A 51 -3.62 -11.42 -8.73
N VAL A 52 -4.54 -11.05 -9.63
CA VAL A 52 -4.94 -9.66 -9.88
C VAL A 52 -5.53 -9.03 -8.62
N LEU A 53 -6.43 -9.76 -7.94
CA LEU A 53 -7.03 -9.31 -6.68
C LEU A 53 -5.96 -9.14 -5.59
N ALA A 54 -5.08 -10.12 -5.42
CA ALA A 54 -3.99 -10.08 -4.45
C ALA A 54 -3.04 -8.89 -4.70
N LEU A 55 -2.69 -8.64 -5.96
CA LEU A 55 -1.87 -7.49 -6.36
C LEU A 55 -2.59 -6.17 -6.05
N GLY A 56 -3.87 -6.05 -6.37
CA GLY A 56 -4.69 -4.88 -6.06
C GLY A 56 -4.69 -4.57 -4.55
N VAL A 57 -4.96 -5.59 -3.72
CA VAL A 57 -4.96 -5.45 -2.26
C VAL A 57 -3.57 -5.06 -1.73
N ALA A 58 -2.50 -5.66 -2.25
CA ALA A 58 -1.13 -5.32 -1.87
C ALA A 58 -0.80 -3.85 -2.18
N LEU A 59 -1.13 -3.39 -3.39
CA LEU A 59 -0.91 -1.99 -3.79
C LEU A 59 -1.75 -1.03 -2.93
N CYS A 60 -3.03 -1.31 -2.69
CA CYS A 60 -3.86 -0.51 -1.77
C CYS A 60 -3.26 -0.44 -0.36
N THR A 61 -2.66 -1.53 0.11
CA THR A 61 -2.03 -1.57 1.43
C THR A 61 -0.76 -0.71 1.48
N VAL A 62 0.09 -0.80 0.45
CA VAL A 62 1.27 0.07 0.32
C VAL A 62 0.87 1.54 0.23
N SER A 63 -0.15 1.85 -0.57
CA SER A 63 -0.75 3.18 -0.68
C SER A 63 -1.19 3.71 0.70
N TYR A 64 -1.91 2.90 1.47
CA TYR A 64 -2.36 3.26 2.81
C TYR A 64 -1.19 3.58 3.77
N ILE A 65 -0.13 2.77 3.78
CA ILE A 65 1.06 3.04 4.62
C ILE A 65 1.70 4.37 4.24
N LEU A 66 1.93 4.60 2.95
CA LEU A 66 2.58 5.82 2.46
C LEU A 66 1.74 7.06 2.78
N GLY A 67 0.41 6.94 2.68
CA GLY A 67 -0.52 7.99 3.09
C GLY A 67 -0.40 8.29 4.58
N ARG A 68 -0.35 7.25 5.43
CA ARG A 68 -0.14 7.39 6.88
C ARG A 68 1.20 8.07 7.21
N ILE A 69 2.27 7.73 6.51
CA ILE A 69 3.60 8.36 6.68
C ILE A 69 3.54 9.85 6.30
N SER A 70 2.87 10.18 5.20
CA SER A 70 2.68 11.56 4.76
C SER A 70 1.85 12.36 5.76
N VAL A 71 0.70 11.84 6.21
CA VAL A 71 -0.17 12.49 7.21
C VAL A 71 0.56 12.68 8.55
N ALA A 72 1.33 11.68 8.99
CA ALA A 72 2.14 11.79 10.20
C ALA A 72 3.20 12.91 10.06
N ALA A 73 3.82 13.04 8.89
CA ALA A 73 4.79 14.11 8.60
C ALA A 73 4.12 15.49 8.52
N VAL A 74 2.93 15.62 7.92
CA VAL A 74 2.16 16.89 7.88
C VAL A 74 1.80 17.32 9.30
N THR A 75 1.30 16.39 10.11
CA THR A 75 0.70 16.68 11.42
C THR A 75 1.69 16.65 12.59
N HIS A 76 2.99 16.50 12.32
CA HIS A 76 4.02 16.31 13.36
C HIS A 76 3.65 15.19 14.36
N ASN A 77 3.14 14.07 13.86
CA ASN A 77 2.65 12.93 14.63
C ASN A 77 1.48 13.20 15.60
N ARG A 78 0.83 14.38 15.56
CA ARG A 78 -0.29 14.71 16.47
C ARG A 78 -1.58 13.97 16.15
N VAL A 79 -1.83 13.66 14.87
CA VAL A 79 -3.09 13.04 14.41
C VAL A 79 -2.92 11.56 14.08
N ALA A 80 -1.71 11.17 13.67
CA ALA A 80 -1.37 9.80 13.33
C ALA A 80 -0.03 9.44 13.98
N PRO A 81 0.01 9.10 15.27
CA PRO A 81 1.22 8.57 15.87
C PRO A 81 1.68 7.33 15.08
N PRO A 82 3.00 7.13 14.92
CA PRO A 82 3.56 5.99 14.21
C PRO A 82 3.26 4.71 15.02
N THR A 83 2.07 4.16 14.81
CA THR A 83 1.71 2.86 15.35
C THR A 83 2.35 1.78 14.48
N ARG A 84 2.77 0.66 15.07
CA ARG A 84 3.31 -0.48 14.29
C ARG A 84 2.24 -1.21 13.49
N ARG A 85 0.96 -0.98 13.81
CA ARG A 85 -0.21 -1.68 13.24
C ARG A 85 -0.26 -1.64 11.70
N PRO A 86 -0.05 -0.50 11.00
CA PRO A 86 -0.10 -0.46 9.53
C PRO A 86 1.02 -1.29 8.88
N PHE A 87 2.21 -1.30 9.48
CA PHE A 87 3.34 -2.10 8.99
C PHE A 87 3.09 -3.60 9.18
N VAL A 88 2.46 -3.98 10.30
CA VAL A 88 2.04 -5.36 10.53
C VAL A 88 0.98 -5.79 9.51
N VAL A 89 -0.04 -4.95 9.27
CA VAL A 89 -1.08 -5.24 8.26
C VAL A 89 -0.49 -5.40 6.87
N ALA A 90 0.47 -4.55 6.50
CA ALA A 90 1.17 -4.67 5.22
C ALA A 90 2.09 -5.88 5.11
N GLY A 91 2.81 -6.22 6.18
CA GLY A 91 3.62 -7.43 6.23
C GLY A 91 2.75 -8.68 6.10
N VAL A 92 1.58 -8.71 6.75
CA VAL A 92 0.61 -9.81 6.63
C VAL A 92 0.04 -9.87 5.21
N ALA A 93 -0.37 -8.75 4.61
CA ALA A 93 -0.87 -8.71 3.24
C ALA A 93 0.19 -9.18 2.22
N PHE A 94 1.45 -8.79 2.42
CA PHE A 94 2.57 -9.25 1.58
C PHE A 94 2.82 -10.75 1.74
N ALA A 95 2.80 -11.28 2.97
CA ALA A 95 2.94 -12.70 3.21
C ALA A 95 1.83 -13.52 2.53
N VAL A 96 0.59 -13.04 2.57
CA VAL A 96 -0.55 -13.67 1.87
C VAL A 96 -0.35 -13.62 0.36
N ALA A 97 0.11 -12.50 -0.20
CA ALA A 97 0.39 -12.38 -1.63
C ALA A 97 1.49 -13.36 -2.08
N VAL A 98 2.59 -13.48 -1.32
CA VAL A 98 3.65 -14.46 -1.57
C VAL A 98 3.10 -15.89 -1.50
N LEU A 99 2.25 -16.18 -0.53
CA LEU A 99 1.65 -17.51 -0.38
C LEU A 99 0.76 -17.87 -1.58
N CYS A 100 -0.08 -16.94 -2.05
CA CYS A 100 -0.87 -17.11 -3.27
C CYS A 100 0.03 -17.35 -4.49
N LEU A 101 1.15 -16.64 -4.61
CA LEU A 101 2.09 -16.78 -5.71
C LEU A 101 2.77 -18.16 -5.69
N LEU A 102 3.18 -18.65 -4.52
CA LEU A 102 3.75 -19.98 -4.35
C LEU A 102 2.75 -21.10 -4.66
N ILE A 103 1.49 -20.96 -4.23
CA ILE A 103 0.42 -21.92 -4.56
C ILE A 103 0.21 -21.96 -6.08
N THR A 104 0.21 -20.80 -6.74
CA THR A 104 0.02 -20.73 -8.20
C THR A 104 1.20 -21.33 -8.96
N LEU A 105 2.44 -21.18 -8.47
CA LEU A 105 3.61 -21.82 -9.08
C LEU A 105 3.62 -23.35 -8.89
N ALA A 106 2.90 -23.86 -7.88
CA ALA A 106 2.80 -25.28 -7.58
C ALA A 106 1.60 -25.98 -8.23
N SER A 107 0.69 -25.24 -8.86
CA SER A 107 -0.50 -25.73 -9.57
C SER A 107 -0.28 -25.76 -11.08
#